data_AF-A0A7V7XG86-F1
#
_entry.id   AF-A0A7V7XG86-F1
#
_cell.length_a   1.000
_cell.length_b   1.000
_cell.length_c   1.000
_cell.angle_alpha   90.00
_cell.angle_beta   90.00
_cell.angle_gamma   90.00
#
_symmetry.space_group_name_H-M   'P 1'
#
loop_
_entity.id
_entity.type
_entity.pdbx_description
1 polymer ?
#
loop_
_entity_poly.entity_id
_entity_poly.type
_entity_poly.pdbx_seq_one_letter_code
_entity_poly.pdbx_strand_id
1 'polypeptide(L)'
;MWRGVLIVLLMLLAACIPEAQPPTALPDRPADREILHISAAGQELLSVAILELTLLNDDPNPDTQVLVVLTDGNGNPAYLVYPSNQPGVPEKTFDFSDYPLLINTEASEIGLWVLAFRHRAYPVTELTHISSQLAQGFDLLQAQAVVVGSPLALVVSGGSDSLLRWFGEIEVLGELWLPLRKTDHYSEGENRFQSQDGGFYIVYRVETDAKSPTPTPINTALPISSD
;
A
#
# COMPACT_ATOMS: atom_id res chain seq x y z
N MET A 1 57.15 36.59 -54.16
CA MET A 1 55.98 37.22 -53.51
C MET A 1 55.14 36.08 -52.95
N TRP A 2 55.35 35.62 -51.71
CA TRP A 2 54.94 36.20 -50.41
C TRP A 2 53.42 36.14 -50.16
N ARG A 3 53.02 35.12 -49.37
CA ARG A 3 52.04 35.08 -48.26
C ARG A 3 50.58 35.56 -48.46
N GLY A 4 49.65 34.70 -48.03
CA GLY A 4 48.28 35.00 -47.60
C GLY A 4 47.48 33.71 -47.38
N VAL A 5 47.61 32.98 -46.25
CA VAL A 5 46.81 33.16 -45.00
C VAL A 5 45.32 32.93 -45.32
N LEU A 6 44.77 31.70 -45.31
CA LEU A 6 44.27 30.88 -44.17
C LEU A 6 43.63 31.72 -43.06
N ILE A 7 42.46 31.32 -42.51
CA ILE A 7 41.62 31.96 -41.45
C ILE A 7 40.45 32.75 -42.11
N VAL A 8 39.14 32.50 -41.92
CA VAL A 8 38.33 31.90 -40.86
C VAL A 8 37.16 31.10 -41.50
N LEU A 9 37.17 29.79 -41.33
CA LEU A 9 35.95 28.97 -41.28
C LEU A 9 35.52 28.94 -39.80
N LEU A 10 34.22 28.80 -39.52
CA LEU A 10 33.57 28.81 -38.20
C LEU A 10 33.29 30.20 -37.60
N MET A 11 32.07 30.69 -37.77
CA MET A 11 31.28 31.34 -36.70
C MET A 11 29.86 31.58 -37.21
N LEU A 12 28.99 30.56 -37.21
CA LEU A 12 27.53 30.81 -37.26
C LEU A 12 26.63 29.63 -36.84
N LEU A 13 27.17 28.63 -36.15
CA LEU A 13 26.39 27.52 -35.59
C LEU A 13 26.89 27.23 -34.16
N ALA A 14 26.70 28.20 -33.26
CA ALA A 14 26.70 27.90 -31.83
C ALA A 14 25.23 27.68 -31.44
N ALA A 15 24.92 26.41 -31.22
CA ALA A 15 23.65 25.91 -30.73
C ALA A 15 23.15 26.72 -29.53
N CYS A 16 21.87 27.04 -29.55
CA CYS A 16 21.11 27.34 -28.34
C CYS A 16 21.06 26.02 -27.55
N ILE A 17 22.02 25.83 -26.63
CA ILE A 17 21.96 24.75 -25.66
C ILE A 17 20.95 25.24 -24.62
N PRO A 18 19.79 24.58 -24.44
CA PRO A 18 18.97 24.88 -23.29
C PRO A 18 19.80 24.54 -22.05
N GLU A 19 20.08 25.57 -21.26
CA GLU A 19 20.80 25.47 -20.01
C GLU A 19 20.02 24.49 -19.12
N ALA A 20 20.58 23.29 -18.96
CA ALA A 20 20.01 22.29 -18.09
C ALA A 20 19.97 22.87 -16.69
N GLN A 21 18.77 23.23 -16.22
CA GLN A 21 18.57 23.58 -14.83
C GLN A 21 19.12 22.41 -14.00
N PRO A 22 19.99 22.65 -13.01
CA PRO A 22 20.36 21.60 -12.08
C PRO A 22 19.06 21.03 -11.51
N PRO A 23 18.92 19.70 -11.39
CA PRO A 23 17.72 19.11 -10.85
C PRO A 23 17.45 19.77 -9.51
N THR A 24 16.31 20.44 -9.38
CA THR A 24 15.76 20.83 -8.10
C THR A 24 15.81 19.58 -7.24
N ALA A 25 16.66 19.59 -6.20
CA ALA A 25 16.68 18.52 -5.22
C ALA A 25 15.23 18.32 -4.79
N LEU A 26 14.69 17.14 -5.08
CA LEU A 26 13.42 16.71 -4.51
C LEU A 26 13.54 16.95 -3.00
N PRO A 27 12.54 17.57 -2.34
CA PRO A 27 12.60 17.72 -0.90
C PRO A 27 12.95 16.37 -0.29
N ASP A 28 13.91 16.36 0.65
CA ASP A 28 14.29 15.18 1.42
C ASP A 28 13.01 14.55 1.97
N ARG A 29 12.49 13.55 1.26
CA ARG A 29 11.37 12.76 1.74
C ARG A 29 11.92 12.05 2.99
N PRO A 30 11.22 12.10 4.13
CA PRO A 30 11.76 11.54 5.37
C PRO A 30 12.25 10.12 5.12
N ALA A 31 13.45 9.80 5.60
CA ALA A 31 14.10 8.49 5.45
C ALA A 31 13.35 7.39 6.24
N ASP A 32 12.41 7.78 7.08
CA ASP A 32 11.60 6.88 7.88
C ASP A 32 10.44 6.30 7.05
N ARG A 33 10.18 5.02 7.29
CA ARG A 33 9.17 4.25 6.57
C ARG A 33 7.79 4.70 7.04
N GLU A 34 7.00 5.27 6.16
CA GLU A 34 5.65 5.71 6.50
C GLU A 34 4.63 4.58 6.36
N ILE A 35 3.65 4.59 7.25
CA ILE A 35 2.46 3.74 7.19
C ILE A 35 1.27 4.64 6.86
N LEU A 36 0.63 4.40 5.72
CA LEU A 36 -0.68 4.98 5.43
C LEU A 36 -1.73 4.09 6.09
N HIS A 37 -2.42 4.61 7.10
CA HIS A 37 -3.42 3.87 7.86
C HIS A 37 -4.74 4.64 7.91
N ILE A 38 -5.82 4.02 7.44
CA ILE A 38 -7.18 4.55 7.48
C ILE A 38 -8.07 3.52 8.16
N SER A 39 -8.72 3.93 9.24
CA SER A 39 -9.62 3.10 10.03
C SER A 39 -10.84 3.91 10.47
N ALA A 40 -11.92 3.21 10.82
CA ALA A 40 -13.08 3.82 11.44
C ALA A 40 -12.71 4.43 12.81
N ALA A 41 -13.41 5.51 13.17
CA ALA A 41 -13.32 6.13 14.49
C ALA A 41 -14.68 6.00 15.21
N GLY A 42 -14.66 5.83 16.53
CA GLY A 42 -15.89 5.68 17.32
C GLY A 42 -15.73 4.82 18.57
N GLN A 43 -16.86 4.40 19.12
CA GLN A 43 -16.97 3.40 20.17
C GLN A 43 -17.44 2.07 19.56
N GLU A 44 -17.20 0.96 20.27
CA GLU A 44 -17.68 -0.39 19.89
C GLU A 44 -17.21 -0.81 18.49
N LEU A 45 -15.88 -0.82 18.29
CA LEU A 45 -15.27 -1.18 17.02
C LEU A 45 -14.84 -2.63 17.02
N LEU A 46 -14.98 -3.29 15.87
CA LEU A 46 -14.27 -4.52 15.60
C LEU A 46 -12.85 -4.17 15.16
N SER A 47 -11.87 -4.79 15.79
CA SER A 47 -10.45 -4.62 15.50
C SER A 47 -9.88 -5.88 14.86
N VAL A 48 -9.10 -5.69 13.80
CA VAL A 48 -8.27 -6.74 13.20
C VAL A 48 -6.83 -6.24 13.11
N ALA A 49 -5.92 -6.90 13.83
CA ALA A 49 -4.49 -6.60 13.80
C ALA A 49 -3.73 -7.74 13.10
N ILE A 50 -2.82 -7.42 12.18
CA ILE A 50 -1.88 -8.40 11.62
C ILE A 50 -0.64 -8.42 12.53
N LEU A 51 -0.50 -9.47 13.33
CA LEU A 51 0.61 -9.64 14.27
C LEU A 51 1.88 -10.14 13.57
N GLU A 52 1.70 -10.86 12.47
CA GLU A 52 2.80 -11.37 11.66
C GLU A 52 2.32 -11.57 10.22
N LEU A 53 3.11 -11.12 9.25
CA LEU A 53 3.04 -11.56 7.87
C LEU A 53 4.42 -12.05 7.46
N THR A 54 4.53 -13.32 7.08
CA THR A 54 5.81 -13.91 6.68
C THR A 54 5.75 -14.47 5.26
N LEU A 55 6.59 -13.91 4.39
CA LEU A 55 6.75 -14.34 3.01
C LEU A 55 7.42 -15.71 2.93
N LEU A 56 6.93 -16.55 2.02
CA LEU A 56 7.39 -17.93 1.82
C LEU A 56 8.20 -18.10 0.53
N ASN A 57 8.53 -17.00 -0.16
CA ASN A 57 9.36 -17.02 -1.36
C ASN A 57 10.84 -17.30 -1.03
N ASP A 58 11.59 -17.71 -2.07
CA ASP A 58 13.02 -18.03 -1.95
C ASP A 58 13.93 -16.79 -1.89
N ASP A 59 13.45 -15.63 -2.34
CA ASP A 59 14.20 -14.37 -2.29
C ASP A 59 14.44 -13.98 -0.83
N PRO A 60 15.69 -13.87 -0.33
CA PRO A 60 15.95 -13.53 1.07
C PRO A 60 15.49 -12.11 1.44
N ASN A 61 15.42 -11.18 0.49
CA ASN A 61 15.17 -9.75 0.73
C ASN A 61 14.27 -9.16 -0.36
N PRO A 62 13.01 -9.63 -0.48
CA PRO A 62 12.10 -9.10 -1.48
C PRO A 62 11.74 -7.66 -1.05
N ASP A 63 12.09 -6.65 -1.85
CA ASP A 63 11.69 -5.26 -1.62
C ASP A 63 10.15 -5.15 -1.61
N THR A 64 9.53 -5.33 -0.44
CA THR A 64 8.10 -5.65 -0.33
C THR A 64 7.31 -4.47 0.21
N GLN A 65 6.16 -4.22 -0.41
CA GLN A 65 5.06 -3.47 0.15
C GLN A 65 3.91 -4.40 0.52
N VAL A 66 3.20 -4.05 1.60
CA VAL A 66 2.04 -4.76 2.11
C VAL A 66 0.85 -3.81 2.10
N LEU A 67 -0.27 -4.30 1.56
CA LEU A 67 -1.57 -3.66 1.67
C LEU A 67 -2.52 -4.61 2.42
N VAL A 68 -3.12 -4.12 3.49
CA VAL A 68 -4.14 -4.82 4.28
C VAL A 68 -5.43 -4.03 4.15
N VAL A 69 -6.53 -4.70 3.83
CA VAL A 69 -7.87 -4.10 3.74
C VAL A 69 -8.84 -4.92 4.58
N LEU A 70 -9.68 -4.21 5.33
CA LEU A 70 -10.80 -4.75 6.08
C LEU A 70 -12.08 -4.07 5.60
N THR A 71 -13.05 -4.83 5.09
CA THR A 71 -14.34 -4.30 4.62
C THR A 71 -15.47 -4.69 5.56
N ASP A 72 -16.31 -3.72 5.95
CA ASP A 72 -17.55 -4.03 6.66
C ASP A 72 -18.62 -4.62 5.73
N GLY A 73 -19.74 -5.10 6.27
CA GLY A 73 -20.85 -5.64 5.46
C GLY A 73 -21.60 -4.63 4.58
N ASN A 74 -21.23 -3.34 4.62
CA ASN A 74 -21.75 -2.28 3.74
C ASN A 74 -20.71 -1.84 2.70
N GLY A 75 -19.53 -2.47 2.68
CA GLY A 75 -18.44 -2.11 1.78
C GLY A 75 -17.61 -0.91 2.19
N ASN A 76 -17.71 -0.45 3.43
CA ASN A 76 -16.81 0.60 3.94
C ASN A 76 -15.45 -0.02 4.26
N PRO A 77 -14.36 0.46 3.62
CA PRO A 77 -13.04 -0.09 3.87
C PRO A 77 -12.30 0.65 5.00
N ALA A 78 -11.62 -0.11 5.84
CA ALA A 78 -10.42 0.29 6.56
C ALA A 78 -9.20 -0.33 5.86
N TYR A 79 -8.07 0.37 5.78
CA TYR A 79 -6.89 -0.16 5.12
C TYR A 79 -5.57 0.41 5.64
N LEU A 80 -4.52 -0.37 5.43
CA LEU A 80 -3.13 -0.04 5.75
C LEU A 80 -2.24 -0.34 4.56
N VAL A 81 -1.32 0.58 4.24
CA VAL A 81 -0.25 0.38 3.25
C VAL A 81 1.10 0.64 3.91
N TYR A 82 2.02 -0.31 3.79
CA TYR A 82 3.37 -0.19 4.30
C TYR A 82 4.41 -0.77 3.35
N PRO A 83 5.54 -0.08 3.14
CA PRO A 83 5.69 1.35 3.32
C PRO A 83 4.81 2.12 2.32
N SER A 84 4.34 3.32 2.67
CA SER A 84 3.55 4.17 1.76
C SER A 84 4.40 5.15 0.94
N ASN A 85 5.65 5.38 1.33
CA ASN A 85 6.50 6.46 0.81
C ASN A 85 7.79 6.00 0.11
N GLN A 86 8.00 4.68 -0.04
CA GLN A 86 9.20 4.07 -0.65
C GLN A 86 8.82 2.75 -1.37
N PRO A 87 9.67 2.19 -2.27
CA PRO A 87 9.32 1.05 -3.13
C PRO A 87 9.04 -0.27 -2.41
N GLY A 88 9.45 -0.40 -1.16
CA GLY A 88 9.31 -1.61 -0.37
C GLY A 88 10.33 -1.65 0.75
N VAL A 89 10.30 -2.74 1.50
CA VAL A 89 11.24 -3.04 2.57
C VAL A 89 11.85 -4.43 2.30
N PRO A 90 13.19 -4.58 2.32
CA PRO A 90 13.86 -5.86 2.12
C PRO A 90 13.76 -6.74 3.37
N GLU A 91 12.55 -7.17 3.71
CA GLU A 91 12.22 -7.99 4.86
C GLU A 91 11.29 -9.14 4.45
N LYS A 92 11.36 -10.26 5.19
CA LYS A 92 10.42 -11.38 5.02
C LYS A 92 9.25 -11.35 5.97
N THR A 93 9.43 -10.73 7.13
CA THR A 93 8.46 -10.74 8.21
C THR A 93 8.09 -9.32 8.56
N PHE A 94 6.78 -9.08 8.64
CA PHE A 94 6.19 -7.77 8.92
C PHE A 94 5.28 -7.90 10.13
N ASP A 95 5.31 -6.90 11.00
CA ASP A 95 4.46 -6.77 12.18
C ASP A 95 3.67 -5.46 12.08
N PHE A 96 2.35 -5.56 12.16
CA PHE A 96 1.42 -4.44 12.12
C PHE A 96 0.54 -4.39 13.39
N SER A 97 0.98 -4.99 14.50
CA SER A 97 0.21 -5.04 15.76
C SER A 97 -0.15 -3.65 16.29
N ASP A 98 0.70 -2.66 16.05
CA ASP A 98 0.51 -1.27 16.48
C ASP A 98 -0.48 -0.49 15.58
N TYR A 99 -0.91 -1.09 14.46
CA TYR A 99 -1.79 -0.47 13.47
C TYR A 99 -3.00 -1.35 13.16
N PRO A 100 -3.85 -1.67 14.16
CA PRO A 100 -5.05 -2.45 13.93
C PRO A 100 -6.02 -1.72 13.00
N LEU A 101 -6.61 -2.45 12.06
CA LEU A 101 -7.73 -1.96 11.26
C LEU A 101 -9.01 -2.01 12.08
N LEU A 102 -9.71 -0.88 12.15
CA LEU A 102 -10.95 -0.75 12.90
C LEU A 102 -12.11 -0.50 11.95
N ILE A 103 -13.21 -1.25 12.13
CA ILE A 103 -14.47 -1.01 11.43
C ILE A 103 -15.63 -0.94 12.41
N ASN A 104 -16.63 -0.14 12.08
CA ASN A 104 -17.90 -0.13 12.78
C ASN A 104 -18.82 -1.12 12.06
N THR A 105 -19.18 -2.23 12.69
CA THR A 105 -20.04 -3.20 12.02
C THR A 105 -20.82 -4.09 12.97
N GLU A 106 -22.09 -4.28 12.63
CA GLU A 106 -22.94 -5.35 13.15
C GLU A 106 -23.12 -6.48 12.13
N ALA A 107 -22.38 -6.41 11.00
CA ALA A 107 -22.54 -7.37 9.92
C ALA A 107 -22.25 -8.79 10.39
N SER A 108 -22.92 -9.76 9.76
CA SER A 108 -22.66 -11.18 9.98
C SER A 108 -21.37 -11.66 9.31
N GLU A 109 -20.84 -10.89 8.36
CA GLU A 109 -19.63 -11.20 7.62
C GLU A 109 -18.88 -9.91 7.29
N ILE A 110 -17.55 -10.00 7.30
CA ILE A 110 -16.60 -8.96 6.88
C ILE A 110 -15.50 -9.60 6.03
N GLY A 111 -14.84 -8.79 5.22
CA GLY A 111 -13.73 -9.23 4.38
C GLY A 111 -12.38 -8.76 4.91
N LEU A 112 -11.44 -9.68 5.09
CA LEU A 112 -10.03 -9.36 5.27
C LEU A 112 -9.27 -9.71 3.99
N TRP A 113 -8.63 -8.71 3.40
CA TRP A 113 -7.74 -8.87 2.25
C TRP A 113 -6.32 -8.45 2.60
N VAL A 114 -5.33 -9.21 2.14
CA VAL A 114 -3.91 -8.92 2.33
C VAL A 114 -3.18 -9.16 1.01
N LEU A 115 -2.34 -8.20 0.62
CA LEU A 115 -1.48 -8.27 -0.55
C LEU A 115 -0.05 -7.94 -0.16
N ALA A 116 0.86 -8.83 -0.50
CA ALA A 116 2.29 -8.54 -0.54
C ALA A 116 2.72 -8.39 -2.00
N PHE A 117 3.39 -7.29 -2.33
CA PHE A 117 3.79 -6.97 -3.68
C PHE A 117 5.10 -6.20 -3.72
N ARG A 118 5.80 -6.29 -4.85
CA ARG A 118 6.97 -5.48 -5.17
C ARG A 118 6.64 -4.56 -6.33
N HIS A 119 7.05 -3.30 -6.24
CA HIS A 119 7.01 -2.39 -7.39
C HIS A 119 8.20 -2.62 -8.32
N ARG A 120 7.92 -2.71 -9.63
CA ARG A 120 8.97 -2.76 -10.67
C ARG A 120 9.53 -1.38 -11.00
N ALA A 121 8.74 -0.34 -10.78
CA ALA A 121 9.11 1.05 -10.96
C ALA A 121 8.54 1.92 -9.83
N TYR A 122 9.38 2.80 -9.28
CA TYR A 122 9.04 3.76 -8.23
C TYR A 122 9.64 5.12 -8.62
N PRO A 123 9.03 6.28 -8.30
CA PRO A 123 7.85 6.50 -7.45
C PRO A 123 6.51 6.12 -8.07
N VAL A 124 5.62 5.61 -7.21
CA VAL A 124 4.21 5.43 -7.52
C VAL A 124 3.48 6.74 -7.20
N THR A 125 3.06 7.44 -8.23
CA THR A 125 2.11 8.53 -8.07
C THR A 125 0.77 7.93 -7.64
N GLU A 126 0.10 8.52 -6.64
CA GLU A 126 -1.28 8.19 -6.26
C GLU A 126 -1.50 6.86 -5.50
N LEU A 127 -0.51 6.35 -4.75
CA LEU A 127 -0.68 5.12 -3.96
C LEU A 127 -1.91 5.15 -3.03
N THR A 128 -2.23 6.29 -2.43
CA THR A 128 -3.46 6.48 -1.63
C THR A 128 -4.72 6.28 -2.46
N HIS A 129 -4.76 6.81 -3.69
CA HIS A 129 -5.90 6.66 -4.58
C HIS A 129 -6.07 5.20 -5.03
N ILE A 130 -4.96 4.56 -5.42
CA ILE A 130 -4.92 3.14 -5.79
C ILE A 130 -5.39 2.25 -4.64
N SER A 131 -4.89 2.50 -3.43
CA SER A 131 -5.26 1.73 -2.24
C SER A 131 -6.75 1.88 -1.92
N SER A 132 -7.30 3.09 -2.06
CA SER A 132 -8.73 3.34 -1.91
C SER A 132 -9.56 2.62 -2.98
N GLN A 133 -9.13 2.63 -4.24
CA GLN A 133 -9.82 1.90 -5.33
C GLN A 133 -9.79 0.39 -5.12
N LEU A 134 -8.63 -0.16 -4.72
CA LEU A 134 -8.50 -1.58 -4.36
C LEU A 134 -9.46 -1.91 -3.23
N ALA A 135 -9.44 -1.13 -2.16
CA ALA A 135 -10.28 -1.39 -1.00
C ALA A 135 -11.78 -1.38 -1.32
N GLN A 136 -12.23 -0.46 -2.17
CA GLN A 136 -13.61 -0.45 -2.70
C GLN A 136 -13.90 -1.66 -3.61
N GLY A 137 -12.95 -2.08 -4.43
CA GLY A 137 -13.13 -3.24 -5.29
C GLY A 137 -13.26 -4.56 -4.51
N PHE A 138 -12.56 -4.69 -3.38
CA PHE A 138 -12.63 -5.88 -2.53
C PHE A 138 -13.98 -6.07 -1.83
N ASP A 139 -14.75 -5.01 -1.60
CA ASP A 139 -16.15 -5.13 -1.17
C ASP A 139 -16.97 -5.97 -2.16
N LEU A 140 -16.76 -5.78 -3.47
CA LEU A 140 -17.48 -6.55 -4.48
C LEU A 140 -17.14 -8.05 -4.46
N LEU A 141 -16.02 -8.45 -3.85
CA LEU A 141 -15.70 -9.85 -3.63
C LEU A 141 -16.45 -10.44 -2.44
N GLN A 142 -16.84 -9.64 -1.46
CA GLN A 142 -17.65 -10.10 -0.33
C GLN A 142 -19.06 -10.54 -0.76
N ALA A 143 -19.58 -9.95 -1.84
CA ALA A 143 -20.81 -10.43 -2.47
C ALA A 143 -20.66 -11.81 -3.15
N GLN A 144 -19.44 -12.32 -3.34
CA GLN A 144 -19.18 -13.59 -4.01
C GLN A 144 -18.99 -14.72 -2.99
N ALA A 145 -19.84 -15.75 -3.08
CA ALA A 145 -19.80 -16.89 -2.15
C ALA A 145 -18.49 -17.69 -2.18
N VAL A 146 -17.78 -17.67 -3.32
CA VAL A 146 -16.47 -18.30 -3.51
C VAL A 146 -15.67 -17.45 -4.49
N VAL A 147 -14.52 -16.95 -4.05
CA VAL A 147 -13.52 -16.32 -4.93
C VAL A 147 -12.60 -17.42 -5.46
N VAL A 148 -12.59 -17.64 -6.77
CA VAL A 148 -11.72 -18.61 -7.44
C VAL A 148 -10.67 -17.85 -8.26
N GLY A 149 -9.40 -18.19 -8.08
CA GLY A 149 -8.29 -17.53 -8.75
C GLY A 149 -7.75 -16.36 -7.93
N SER A 150 -7.27 -15.31 -8.60
CA SER A 150 -6.65 -14.13 -7.97
C SER A 150 -7.72 -13.10 -7.57
N PRO A 151 -7.96 -12.85 -6.26
CA PRO A 151 -8.77 -11.74 -5.80
C PRO A 151 -8.38 -10.40 -6.44
N LEU A 152 -7.07 -10.14 -6.55
CA LEU A 152 -6.55 -8.92 -7.15
C LEU A 152 -6.92 -8.80 -8.63
N ALA A 153 -6.76 -9.86 -9.42
CA ALA A 153 -7.11 -9.83 -10.83
C ALA A 153 -8.60 -9.53 -11.06
N LEU A 154 -9.48 -10.07 -10.21
CA LEU A 154 -10.91 -9.78 -10.27
C LEU A 154 -11.20 -8.30 -10.02
N VAL A 155 -10.64 -7.73 -8.95
CA VAL A 155 -10.80 -6.31 -8.62
C VAL A 155 -10.24 -5.40 -9.72
N VAL A 156 -9.04 -5.71 -10.21
CA VAL A 156 -8.38 -4.93 -11.28
C VAL A 156 -9.20 -4.98 -12.58
N SER A 157 -9.78 -6.14 -12.92
CA SER A 157 -10.57 -6.29 -14.16
C SER A 157 -11.86 -5.47 -14.18
N GLY A 158 -12.43 -5.17 -13.01
CA GLY A 158 -13.59 -4.29 -12.85
C GLY A 158 -13.24 -2.84 -12.53
N GLY A 159 -11.95 -2.50 -12.43
CA GLY A 159 -11.46 -1.22 -11.93
C GLY A 159 -11.21 -0.16 -12.99
N SER A 160 -10.46 0.87 -12.60
CA SER A 160 -10.06 1.98 -13.48
C SER A 160 -8.81 1.67 -14.31
N ASP A 161 -8.58 2.44 -15.37
CA ASP A 161 -7.34 2.36 -16.17
C ASP A 161 -6.07 2.59 -15.33
N SER A 162 -6.16 3.47 -14.32
CA SER A 162 -5.06 3.71 -13.37
C SER A 162 -4.74 2.48 -12.54
N LEU A 163 -5.76 1.73 -12.11
CA LEU A 163 -5.59 0.50 -11.35
C LEU A 163 -5.00 -0.62 -12.22
N LEU A 164 -5.47 -0.75 -13.46
CA LEU A 164 -4.91 -1.70 -14.43
C LEU A 164 -3.45 -1.39 -14.75
N ARG A 165 -3.10 -0.12 -14.92
CA ARG A 165 -1.71 0.30 -15.15
C ARG A 165 -0.83 -0.02 -13.93
N TRP A 166 -1.28 0.33 -12.73
CA TRP A 166 -0.57 -0.01 -11.49
C TRP A 166 -0.35 -1.51 -11.36
N PHE A 167 -1.36 -2.34 -11.68
CA PHE A 167 -1.24 -3.78 -11.64
C PHE A 167 -0.14 -4.32 -12.59
N GLY A 168 0.04 -3.70 -13.75
CA GLY A 168 1.14 -4.03 -14.68
C GLY A 168 2.53 -3.61 -14.19
N GLU A 169 2.60 -2.71 -13.21
CA GLU A 169 3.83 -2.16 -12.62
C GLU A 169 4.28 -2.91 -11.36
N ILE A 170 3.47 -3.86 -10.86
CA ILE A 170 3.80 -4.66 -9.67
C ILE A 170 4.12 -6.11 -10.01
N GLU A 171 4.78 -6.76 -9.06
CA GLU A 171 4.88 -8.20 -8.95
C GLU A 171 4.18 -8.62 -7.66
N VAL A 172 3.22 -9.53 -7.78
CA VAL A 172 2.51 -10.10 -6.64
C VAL A 172 3.40 -11.14 -5.99
N LEU A 173 3.72 -10.93 -4.71
CA LEU A 173 4.50 -11.87 -3.89
C LEU A 173 3.60 -12.81 -3.11
N GLY A 174 2.36 -12.39 -2.83
CA GLY A 174 1.28 -13.22 -2.33
C GLY A 174 0.00 -12.42 -2.15
N GLU A 175 -1.15 -13.10 -2.19
CA GLU A 175 -2.45 -12.49 -1.91
C GLU A 175 -3.39 -13.42 -1.12
N LEU A 176 -4.21 -12.81 -0.27
CA LEU A 176 -5.14 -13.52 0.59
C LEU A 176 -6.47 -12.78 0.68
N TRP A 177 -7.56 -13.52 0.48
CA TRP A 177 -8.92 -13.09 0.81
C TRP A 177 -9.53 -14.03 1.85
N LEU A 178 -10.08 -13.48 2.93
CA LEU A 178 -10.70 -14.19 4.04
C LEU A 178 -12.04 -13.57 4.43
N PRO A 179 -13.16 -14.30 4.29
CA PRO A 179 -14.40 -13.93 4.94
C PRO A 179 -14.33 -14.27 6.44
N LEU A 180 -14.50 -13.28 7.31
CA LEU A 180 -14.63 -13.48 8.75
C LEU A 180 -16.12 -13.43 9.11
N ARG A 181 -16.64 -14.54 9.64
CA ARG A 181 -18.08 -14.71 9.90
C ARG A 181 -18.39 -14.59 11.38
N LYS A 182 -19.42 -13.80 11.70
CA LYS A 182 -20.07 -13.76 13.00
C LYS A 182 -21.11 -14.89 13.04
N THR A 183 -20.95 -15.80 14.00
CA THR A 183 -22.02 -16.76 14.33
C THR A 183 -22.89 -16.12 15.41
N ASP A 184 -22.62 -16.41 16.68
CA ASP A 184 -23.12 -15.63 17.80
C ASP A 184 -22.22 -14.41 18.06
N HIS A 185 -20.91 -14.60 17.88
CA HIS A 185 -19.85 -13.58 17.97
C HIS A 185 -18.82 -13.80 16.85
N TYR A 186 -17.94 -12.81 16.63
CA TYR A 186 -16.72 -13.04 15.85
C TYR A 186 -15.79 -13.99 16.59
N SER A 187 -15.03 -14.79 15.85
CA SER A 187 -14.00 -15.67 16.43
C SER A 187 -12.82 -14.85 16.95
N GLU A 188 -12.96 -14.31 18.14
CA GLU A 188 -11.93 -13.51 18.81
C GLU A 188 -10.65 -14.30 19.09
N GLY A 189 -9.54 -13.57 19.18
CA GLY A 189 -8.22 -14.12 19.47
C GLY A 189 -7.35 -14.29 18.23
N GLU A 190 -6.25 -15.00 18.41
CA GLU A 190 -5.22 -15.18 17.39
C GLU A 190 -5.56 -16.31 16.42
N ASN A 191 -5.44 -16.00 15.14
CA ASN A 191 -5.74 -16.88 14.04
C ASN A 191 -4.54 -16.92 13.09
N ARG A 192 -4.29 -18.09 12.49
CA ARG A 192 -3.23 -18.27 11.49
C ARG A 192 -3.82 -18.73 10.17
N PHE A 193 -3.38 -18.13 9.08
CA PHE A 193 -3.82 -18.50 7.74
C PHE A 193 -2.68 -18.43 6.73
N GLN A 194 -2.66 -19.34 5.76
CA GLN A 194 -1.70 -19.33 4.65
C GLN A 194 -2.40 -18.85 3.37
N SER A 195 -1.78 -17.96 2.62
CA SER A 195 -2.32 -17.45 1.36
C SER A 195 -2.60 -18.58 0.37
N GLN A 196 -3.64 -18.42 -0.46
CA GLN A 196 -4.10 -19.48 -1.36
C GLN A 196 -3.07 -19.81 -2.45
N ASP A 197 -2.28 -18.81 -2.83
CA ASP A 197 -1.16 -18.91 -3.76
C ASP A 197 0.14 -19.42 -3.11
N GLY A 198 0.15 -19.62 -1.78
CA GLY A 198 1.33 -20.05 -1.03
C GLY A 198 2.42 -18.99 -0.86
N GLY A 199 2.18 -17.73 -1.26
CA GLY A 199 3.14 -16.62 -1.18
C GLY A 199 3.50 -16.18 0.24
N PHE A 200 2.58 -16.29 1.21
CA PHE A 200 2.83 -15.96 2.62
C PHE A 200 1.94 -16.72 3.59
N TYR A 201 2.22 -16.62 4.88
CA TYR A 201 1.22 -16.81 5.93
C TYR A 201 1.06 -15.54 6.76
N ILE A 202 -0.10 -15.40 7.39
CA ILE A 202 -0.37 -14.37 8.39
C ILE A 202 -0.77 -14.97 9.73
N VAL A 203 -0.42 -14.25 10.80
CA VAL A 203 -1.04 -14.36 12.12
C VAL A 203 -1.80 -13.06 12.35
N TYR A 204 -3.09 -13.15 12.64
CA TYR A 204 -3.95 -11.99 12.88
C TYR A 204 -4.78 -12.18 14.14
N ARG A 205 -5.16 -11.08 14.77
CA ARG A 205 -6.03 -11.07 15.95
C ARG A 205 -7.31 -10.33 15.67
N VAL A 206 -8.43 -10.90 16.12
CA VAL A 206 -9.74 -10.25 16.11
C VAL A 206 -10.14 -9.91 17.55
N GLU A 207 -10.57 -8.67 17.79
CA GLU A 207 -11.06 -8.19 19.08
C GLU A 207 -12.34 -7.37 18.86
N THR A 208 -13.39 -7.60 19.65
CA THR A 208 -14.58 -6.72 19.70
C THR A 208 -14.41 -5.64 20.78
N ASP A 209 -15.23 -4.59 20.71
CA ASP A 209 -15.21 -3.47 21.65
C ASP A 209 -13.86 -2.76 21.78
N ALA A 210 -13.05 -2.81 20.72
CA ALA A 210 -11.79 -2.11 20.67
C ALA A 210 -12.04 -0.60 20.75
N LYS A 211 -11.30 0.08 21.64
CA LYS A 211 -11.31 1.55 21.68
C LYS A 211 -10.38 2.03 20.58
N SER A 212 -10.90 2.91 19.71
CA SER A 212 -10.04 3.63 18.76
C SER A 212 -8.85 4.22 19.53
N PRO A 213 -7.61 4.00 19.09
CA PRO A 213 -6.48 4.69 19.71
C PRO A 213 -6.76 6.18 19.62
N THR A 214 -6.57 6.89 20.74
CA THR A 214 -6.65 8.35 20.72
C THR A 214 -5.57 8.83 19.75
N PRO A 215 -5.89 9.64 18.72
CA PRO A 215 -4.87 10.12 17.81
C PRO A 215 -3.82 10.85 18.65
N THR A 216 -2.60 10.32 18.65
CA THR A 216 -1.47 11.07 19.21
C THR A 216 -1.25 12.22 18.24
N PRO A 217 -1.37 13.49 18.65
CA PRO A 217 -1.11 14.59 17.75
C PRO A 217 0.34 14.45 17.27
N ILE A 218 0.50 14.19 15.96
CA ILE A 218 1.78 14.42 15.31
C ILE A 218 1.99 15.93 15.43
N ASN A 219 2.90 16.35 16.31
CA ASN A 219 3.33 17.73 16.41
C ASN A 219 4.05 18.08 15.11
N THR A 220 3.29 18.45 14.08
CA THR A 220 3.80 19.20 12.94
C THR A 220 3.99 20.65 13.39
N ALA A 221 4.90 20.86 14.34
CA ALA A 221 5.43 22.18 14.63
C ALA A 221 6.40 22.51 13.49
N LEU A 222 5.87 23.09 12.41
CA LEU A 222 6.69 23.87 11.49
C LEU A 222 7.37 24.98 12.31
N PRO A 223 8.70 25.13 12.27
CA PRO A 223 9.31 26.33 12.80
C PRO A 223 8.87 27.49 11.91
N ILE A 224 8.05 28.38 12.48
CA ILE A 224 7.79 29.69 11.89
C ILE A 224 9.11 30.45 12.02
N SER A 225 9.95 30.40 10.97
CA SER A 225 11.09 31.30 10.85
C SER A 225 10.52 32.70 10.71
N SER A 226 10.76 33.53 11.72
CA SER A 226 10.52 34.97 11.66
C SER A 226 11.83 35.59 11.21
N ASP A 227 11.86 36.14 10.01
CA ASP A 227 12.73 37.26 9.60
C ASP A 227 12.01 38.04 8.48
#